data_AF-A0A1F8LUZ1-F1
#
_entry.id   AF-A0A1F8LUZ1-F1
#
_cell.length_a   1.000
_cell.length_b   1.000
_cell.length_c   1.000
_cell.angle_alpha   90.00
_cell.angle_beta   90.00
_cell.angle_gamma   90.00
#
_symmetry.space_group_name_H-M   'P 1'
#
loop_
_entity.id
_entity.type
_entity.pdbx_description
1 polymer ?
#
loop_
_entity_poly.entity_id
_entity_poly.type
_entity_poly.pdbx_seq_one_letter_code
_entity_poly.pdbx_strand_id
1 'polypeptide(L)'
;MTPRRLFFVFNILAILSLLVQGGNIQIGQASSPVFISGIFTTVWGDGPQRSGESRIKYFLYSTKYGNIQLIIDEGLLTSKGGSVELNQKTITVQGSWQEVGKSLLVQALTLTEGGVKSLEGIYGSQPWASILCKFADVPAEPNNLEYFQEMYSPDYPGLDHYWQQQSYELVNLEESGAFGWYVLPHPRNYYLPGGNLDWWKAAEECTSAADAYVDFSSYVGINLMFNADLDCCAWGGGWSACLDDVCQVWRMTWEPPWGYQNIGVIAHETGHGFGLPHSLGNCQLGYDNRWDVMSSLWENNPPDPIYGTMGQHTISYHKELDGWIASEEIYTATPGTIKTIMLERIAMPQTENYLGSRILINGLENYFYTLEARQKAYDPISYDKFLPGSAVIIHEVEVTRPEPAILINPNGNCETSDEGAMWKPGEVFVDIPHGVSVSIDSATETGYVVTINNRFTRMEGVAIDSIESGSVGESIPFTATVSPNDATTPITYTWEATGFTPLVHVGDTMDEIDFTWDEVGTQAITVTAYNDGGSVVDTWSIMFYFKMYMPIGLRD
;
A
#
# COMPACT_ATOMS: atom_id res chain seq x y z
N MET A 1 30.02 -60.47 21.42
CA MET A 1 30.33 -59.07 21.08
C MET A 1 29.58 -58.72 19.80
N THR A 2 28.74 -57.68 19.89
CA THR A 2 28.23 -56.79 18.82
C THR A 2 27.69 -57.37 17.49
N PRO A 3 26.39 -57.15 17.18
CA PRO A 3 25.83 -57.36 15.84
C PRO A 3 25.62 -56.02 15.10
N ARG A 4 25.65 -56.04 13.76
CA ARG A 4 24.69 -55.34 12.87
C ARG A 4 25.10 -55.43 11.41
N ARG A 5 24.14 -55.92 10.60
CA ARG A 5 23.92 -55.79 9.14
C ARG A 5 23.36 -57.15 8.67
N LEU A 6 22.45 -57.31 7.71
CA LEU A 6 21.45 -56.55 6.98
C LEU A 6 20.84 -57.62 6.01
N PHE A 7 19.69 -57.35 5.37
CA PHE A 7 19.03 -58.05 4.24
C PHE A 7 17.93 -59.09 4.59
N PHE A 8 16.62 -58.87 4.32
CA PHE A 8 15.85 -58.81 3.04
C PHE A 8 15.94 -60.13 2.24
N VAL A 9 14.91 -60.85 1.76
CA VAL A 9 13.48 -60.69 1.39
C VAL A 9 12.85 -62.12 1.43
N PHE A 10 11.54 -62.29 1.71
CA PHE A 10 10.59 -63.05 0.85
C PHE A 10 9.14 -63.00 1.38
N ASN A 11 8.24 -62.57 0.50
CA ASN A 11 6.79 -62.62 0.61
C ASN A 11 6.27 -64.08 0.63
N ILE A 12 5.11 -64.32 1.28
CA ILE A 12 3.85 -64.77 0.63
C ILE A 12 2.83 -65.38 1.65
N LEU A 13 1.57 -64.90 1.52
CA LEU A 13 0.25 -65.52 1.79
C LEU A 13 -0.36 -65.62 3.20
N ALA A 14 -1.57 -65.01 3.26
CA ALA A 14 -2.80 -65.38 3.97
C ALA A 14 -2.86 -65.19 5.50
N ILE A 15 -3.77 -64.32 5.93
CA ILE A 15 -5.07 -64.74 6.50
C ILE A 15 -6.10 -63.65 6.19
N LEU A 16 -7.11 -64.03 5.41
CA LEU A 16 -8.36 -63.32 5.23
C LEU A 16 -9.39 -63.93 6.19
N SER A 17 -10.25 -63.06 6.71
CA SER A 17 -11.67 -63.27 7.08
C SER A 17 -12.08 -63.38 8.55
N LEU A 18 -13.01 -62.45 8.87
CA LEU A 18 -14.17 -62.52 9.77
C LEU A 18 -13.99 -62.16 11.26
N LEU A 19 -14.44 -60.95 11.62
CA LEU A 19 -15.81 -60.77 12.11
C LEU A 19 -16.20 -59.28 12.20
N VAL A 20 -17.21 -58.95 11.39
CA VAL A 20 -18.04 -57.75 11.46
C VAL A 20 -19.00 -57.91 12.64
N GLN A 21 -18.97 -57.01 13.62
CA GLN A 21 -20.11 -56.73 14.47
C GLN A 21 -20.19 -55.22 14.77
N GLY A 22 -21.18 -54.59 14.13
CA GLY A 22 -22.04 -53.56 14.71
C GLY A 22 -21.38 -52.44 15.51
N GLY A 23 -20.81 -51.47 14.79
CA GLY A 23 -20.53 -50.15 15.33
C GLY A 23 -20.29 -49.21 14.17
N ASN A 24 -21.24 -48.30 13.92
CA ASN A 24 -21.07 -47.21 12.96
C ASN A 24 -19.94 -46.30 13.43
N ILE A 25 -18.70 -46.66 13.13
CA ILE A 25 -17.63 -45.69 13.02
C ILE A 25 -17.67 -45.24 11.57
N GLN A 26 -18.38 -44.14 11.31
CA GLN A 26 -18.06 -43.34 10.13
C GLN A 26 -16.64 -42.81 10.36
N ILE A 27 -15.66 -43.54 9.84
CA ILE A 27 -14.38 -42.93 9.51
C ILE A 27 -14.73 -41.99 8.37
N GLY A 28 -14.94 -40.70 8.69
CA GLY A 28 -15.15 -39.68 7.68
C GLY A 28 -14.00 -39.77 6.69
N GLN A 29 -14.28 -40.20 5.45
CA GLN A 29 -13.31 -40.06 4.38
C GLN A 29 -13.06 -38.56 4.25
N ALA A 30 -11.86 -38.11 4.63
CA ALA A 30 -11.41 -36.78 4.23
C ALA A 30 -11.55 -36.73 2.70
N SER A 31 -12.41 -35.85 2.19
CA SER A 31 -12.55 -35.66 0.75
C SER A 31 -11.17 -35.35 0.19
N SER A 32 -10.78 -36.05 -0.88
CA SER A 32 -9.49 -35.77 -1.51
C SER A 32 -9.45 -34.30 -1.93
N PRO A 33 -8.32 -33.60 -1.72
CA PRO A 33 -8.22 -32.20 -2.06
C PRO A 33 -8.49 -32.02 -3.56
N VAL A 34 -9.26 -30.99 -3.88
CA VAL A 34 -9.54 -30.58 -5.25
C VAL A 34 -8.57 -29.48 -5.67
N PHE A 35 -8.24 -29.46 -6.96
CA PHE A 35 -7.45 -28.41 -7.59
C PHE A 35 -8.36 -27.64 -8.53
N ILE A 36 -8.42 -26.32 -8.35
CA ILE A 36 -9.28 -25.44 -9.14
C ILE A 36 -8.45 -24.26 -9.58
N SER A 37 -8.38 -24.03 -10.89
CA SER A 37 -7.82 -22.81 -11.46
C SER A 37 -8.94 -21.86 -11.84
N GLY A 38 -8.71 -20.57 -11.64
CA GLY A 38 -9.71 -19.54 -11.86
C GLY A 38 -9.18 -18.13 -11.60
N ILE A 39 -10.05 -17.14 -11.78
CA ILE A 39 -9.76 -15.73 -11.51
C ILE A 39 -10.09 -15.45 -10.05
N PHE A 40 -9.11 -14.96 -9.29
CA PHE A 40 -9.31 -14.55 -7.90
C PHE A 40 -9.92 -13.15 -7.87
N THR A 41 -10.96 -12.95 -7.07
CA THR A 41 -11.53 -11.61 -6.82
C THR A 41 -11.72 -11.38 -5.34
N THR A 42 -11.53 -10.13 -4.92
CA THR A 42 -11.88 -9.66 -3.58
C THR A 42 -13.17 -8.85 -3.66
N VAL A 43 -14.03 -9.02 -2.66
CA VAL A 43 -15.24 -8.23 -2.46
C VAL A 43 -15.21 -7.70 -1.02
N TRP A 44 -15.35 -6.39 -0.89
CA TRP A 44 -15.39 -5.65 0.36
C TRP A 44 -16.82 -5.23 0.66
N GLY A 45 -17.16 -5.14 1.93
CA GLY A 45 -18.50 -4.82 2.36
C GLY A 45 -18.53 -3.98 3.61
N ASP A 46 -19.38 -2.96 3.54
CA ASP A 46 -19.31 -1.80 4.41
C ASP A 46 -20.66 -1.49 5.03
N GLY A 47 -20.69 -1.43 6.35
CA GLY A 47 -21.93 -1.17 7.08
C GLY A 47 -22.33 0.31 7.07
N PRO A 48 -23.60 0.61 7.45
CA PRO A 48 -24.06 1.99 7.57
C PRO A 48 -23.31 2.74 8.67
N GLN A 49 -23.42 4.07 8.64
CA GLN A 49 -22.85 4.97 9.64
C GLN A 49 -23.00 4.43 11.08
N ARG A 50 -21.89 4.39 11.83
CA ARG A 50 -21.77 3.90 13.23
C ARG A 50 -22.00 2.40 13.47
N SER A 51 -22.14 1.58 12.43
CA SER A 51 -22.21 0.13 12.61
C SER A 51 -20.85 -0.49 12.99
N GLY A 52 -19.76 0.01 12.41
CA GLY A 52 -18.43 -0.59 12.51
C GLY A 52 -18.32 -1.94 11.78
N GLU A 53 -19.31 -2.32 10.97
CA GLU A 53 -19.29 -3.58 10.22
C GLU A 53 -18.42 -3.41 8.97
N SER A 54 -17.29 -4.12 8.91
CA SER A 54 -16.43 -4.24 7.72
C SER A 54 -16.22 -5.73 7.40
N ARG A 55 -16.25 -6.08 6.11
CA ARG A 55 -16.12 -7.48 5.66
C ARG A 55 -15.26 -7.58 4.41
N ILE A 56 -14.35 -8.55 4.41
CA ILE A 56 -13.59 -8.93 3.21
C ILE A 56 -13.92 -10.38 2.85
N LYS A 57 -14.25 -10.62 1.58
CA LYS A 57 -14.56 -11.94 1.04
C LYS A 57 -13.71 -12.20 -0.20
N TYR A 58 -13.24 -13.44 -0.31
CA TYR A 58 -12.42 -13.88 -1.44
C TYR A 58 -13.19 -14.89 -2.27
N PHE A 59 -13.08 -14.77 -3.58
CA PHE A 59 -13.76 -15.65 -4.51
C PHE A 59 -12.81 -16.15 -5.60
N LEU A 60 -13.17 -17.29 -6.18
CA LEU A 60 -12.54 -17.84 -7.36
C LEU A 60 -13.61 -18.11 -8.41
N TYR A 61 -13.53 -17.43 -9.54
CA TYR A 61 -14.33 -17.78 -10.69
C TYR A 61 -13.67 -18.91 -11.48
N SER A 62 -14.36 -20.02 -11.64
CA SER A 62 -13.95 -21.13 -12.51
C SER A 62 -15.04 -21.44 -13.51
N THR A 63 -14.67 -21.67 -14.77
CA THR A 63 -15.61 -22.00 -15.86
C THR A 63 -16.50 -23.22 -15.56
N LYS A 64 -16.05 -24.13 -14.69
CA LYS A 64 -16.81 -25.31 -14.31
C LYS A 64 -17.86 -25.06 -13.22
N TYR A 65 -17.58 -24.16 -12.28
CA TYR A 65 -18.36 -24.02 -11.05
C TYR A 65 -18.94 -22.62 -10.86
N GLY A 66 -18.59 -21.66 -11.71
CA GLY A 66 -18.89 -20.25 -11.47
C GLY A 66 -18.04 -19.69 -10.32
N ASN A 67 -18.62 -18.76 -9.57
CA ASN A 67 -17.97 -18.11 -8.43
C ASN A 67 -18.02 -19.01 -7.18
N ILE A 68 -16.85 -19.33 -6.65
CA ILE A 68 -16.66 -20.12 -5.43
C ILE A 68 -16.11 -19.21 -4.35
N GLN A 69 -16.75 -19.15 -3.18
CA GLN A 69 -16.19 -18.48 -2.02
C GLN A 69 -14.98 -19.25 -1.49
N LEU A 70 -13.86 -18.56 -1.33
CA LEU A 70 -12.65 -19.08 -0.75
C LEU A 70 -12.59 -18.72 0.74
N ILE A 71 -12.36 -19.74 1.57
CA ILE A 71 -12.07 -19.59 2.99
C ILE A 71 -10.57 -19.83 3.13
N ILE A 72 -9.82 -18.75 3.32
CA ILE A 72 -8.36 -18.73 3.27
C ILE A 72 -7.82 -18.28 4.62
N ASP A 73 -6.80 -18.97 5.11
CA ASP A 73 -5.99 -18.51 6.23
C ASP A 73 -5.20 -17.26 5.82
N GLU A 74 -5.20 -16.23 6.67
CA GLU A 74 -4.53 -14.96 6.37
C GLU A 74 -3.03 -15.14 6.19
N GLY A 75 -2.37 -15.95 7.04
CA GLY A 75 -0.94 -16.24 6.91
C GLY A 75 -0.60 -16.90 5.58
N LEU A 76 -1.46 -17.80 5.08
CA LEU A 76 -1.33 -18.37 3.74
C LEU A 76 -1.46 -17.28 2.66
N LEU A 77 -2.44 -16.40 2.76
CA LEU A 77 -2.66 -15.32 1.79
C LEU A 77 -1.49 -14.34 1.74
N THR A 78 -1.03 -13.88 2.91
CA THR A 78 0.15 -13.01 3.08
C THR A 78 1.41 -13.66 2.50
N SER A 79 1.61 -14.97 2.72
CA SER A 79 2.76 -15.72 2.15
C SER A 79 2.78 -15.78 0.62
N LYS A 80 1.70 -15.34 -0.03
CA LYS A 80 1.52 -15.33 -1.49
C LYS A 80 1.38 -13.93 -2.08
N GLY A 81 1.68 -12.90 -1.28
CA GLY A 81 1.65 -11.50 -1.70
C GLY A 81 0.43 -10.71 -1.22
N GLY A 82 -0.53 -11.34 -0.52
CA GLY A 82 -1.75 -10.68 -0.04
C GLY A 82 -2.88 -10.66 -1.07
N SER A 83 -4.07 -10.21 -0.65
CA SER A 83 -5.28 -10.15 -1.49
C SER A 83 -5.17 -9.13 -2.62
N VAL A 84 -4.55 -7.98 -2.36
CA VAL A 84 -4.40 -6.88 -3.33
C VAL A 84 -3.59 -7.35 -4.55
N GLU A 85 -2.45 -8.00 -4.32
CA GLU A 85 -1.60 -8.54 -5.39
C GLU A 85 -2.30 -9.66 -6.17
N LEU A 86 -3.16 -10.46 -5.52
CA LEU A 86 -3.87 -11.56 -6.19
C LEU A 86 -5.15 -11.12 -6.89
N ASN A 87 -5.69 -9.94 -6.59
CA ASN A 87 -6.97 -9.48 -7.12
C ASN A 87 -6.96 -9.46 -8.65
N GLN A 88 -8.00 -10.03 -9.24
CA GLN A 88 -8.20 -10.22 -10.68
C GLN A 88 -7.13 -11.07 -11.39
N LYS A 89 -6.22 -11.72 -10.66
CA LYS A 89 -5.23 -12.63 -11.24
C LYS A 89 -5.73 -14.06 -11.32
N THR A 90 -5.21 -14.80 -12.30
CA THR A 90 -5.46 -16.24 -12.39
C THR A 90 -4.60 -16.97 -11.37
N ILE A 91 -5.25 -17.70 -10.48
CA ILE A 91 -4.60 -18.54 -9.47
C ILE A 91 -5.07 -19.99 -9.60
N THR A 92 -4.32 -20.90 -8.99
CA THR A 92 -4.74 -22.26 -8.74
C THR A 92 -4.80 -22.50 -7.24
N VAL A 93 -5.95 -22.95 -6.75
CA VAL A 93 -6.18 -23.29 -5.34
C VAL A 93 -6.26 -24.81 -5.18
N GLN A 94 -5.68 -25.30 -4.09
CA GLN A 94 -5.88 -26.65 -3.58
C GLN A 94 -6.67 -26.56 -2.28
N GLY A 95 -7.76 -27.33 -2.16
CA GLY A 95 -8.58 -27.26 -0.95
C GLY A 95 -9.60 -28.37 -0.83
N SER A 96 -10.44 -28.29 0.20
CA SER A 96 -11.57 -29.19 0.43
C SER A 96 -12.88 -28.43 0.41
N TRP A 97 -13.87 -28.94 -0.31
CA TRP A 97 -15.22 -28.36 -0.34
C TRP A 97 -15.83 -28.32 1.05
N GLN A 98 -16.35 -27.16 1.45
CA GLN A 98 -17.34 -27.07 2.53
C GLN A 98 -18.74 -27.27 1.95
N GLU A 99 -19.03 -26.63 0.82
CA GLU A 99 -20.19 -26.89 -0.02
C GLU A 99 -19.75 -26.98 -1.48
N VAL A 100 -20.01 -28.12 -2.11
CA VAL A 100 -19.53 -28.41 -3.48
C VAL A 100 -20.04 -27.37 -4.46
N GLY A 101 -19.12 -26.70 -5.15
CA GLY A 101 -19.41 -25.65 -6.12
C GLY A 101 -19.67 -24.27 -5.52
N LYS A 102 -19.73 -24.12 -4.19
CA LYS A 102 -20.04 -22.83 -3.54
C LYS A 102 -18.97 -22.32 -2.61
N SER A 103 -18.38 -23.18 -1.77
CA SER A 103 -17.39 -22.74 -0.78
C SER A 103 -16.26 -23.76 -0.59
N LEU A 104 -15.03 -23.26 -0.62
CA LEU A 104 -13.81 -24.08 -0.56
C LEU A 104 -12.91 -23.61 0.58
N LEU A 105 -12.57 -24.53 1.49
CA LEU A 105 -11.51 -24.30 2.47
C LEU A 105 -10.15 -24.50 1.78
N VAL A 106 -9.41 -23.42 1.64
CA VAL A 106 -8.12 -23.38 0.92
C VAL A 106 -7.00 -23.90 1.81
N GLN A 107 -6.21 -24.82 1.27
CA GLN A 107 -5.06 -25.44 1.93
C GLN A 107 -3.74 -25.00 1.31
N ALA A 108 -3.74 -24.69 0.01
CA ALA A 108 -2.62 -24.08 -0.70
C ALA A 108 -3.13 -23.26 -1.88
N LEU A 109 -2.38 -22.23 -2.27
CA LEU A 109 -2.64 -21.45 -3.48
C LEU A 109 -1.32 -21.08 -4.18
N THR A 110 -1.39 -20.97 -5.50
CA THR A 110 -0.26 -20.60 -6.36
C THR A 110 -0.74 -19.67 -7.46
N LEU A 111 -0.02 -18.57 -7.67
CA LEU A 111 -0.19 -17.76 -8.87
C LEU A 111 0.16 -18.62 -10.09
N THR A 112 -0.67 -18.58 -11.13
CA THR A 112 -0.35 -19.29 -12.38
C THR A 112 0.64 -18.47 -13.19
N GLU A 113 1.85 -19.00 -13.44
CA GLU A 113 2.88 -18.32 -14.24
C GLU A 113 2.33 -17.94 -15.63
N GLY A 114 2.57 -16.69 -16.06
CA GLY A 114 2.12 -16.17 -17.34
C GLY A 114 0.92 -15.23 -17.29
N GLY A 115 0.32 -15.00 -16.11
CA GLY A 115 -0.58 -13.87 -15.90
C GLY A 115 0.21 -12.57 -16.01
N VAL A 116 -0.20 -11.69 -16.94
CA VAL A 116 0.41 -10.37 -17.12
C VAL A 116 0.43 -9.64 -15.78
N LYS A 117 1.61 -9.14 -15.37
CA LYS A 117 1.70 -8.06 -14.38
C LYS A 117 1.02 -6.84 -15.02
N SER A 118 -0.26 -6.61 -14.77
CA SER A 118 -0.83 -5.30 -15.09
C SER A 118 -0.80 -4.46 -13.81
N LEU A 119 0.28 -3.70 -13.66
CA LEU A 119 0.16 -2.32 -13.15
C LEU A 119 -0.25 -1.43 -14.33
N GLU A 120 -1.22 -1.86 -15.15
CA GLU A 120 -1.94 -0.89 -15.97
C GLU A 120 -2.85 -0.21 -14.96
N GLY A 121 -2.39 0.93 -14.44
CA GLY A 121 -3.20 1.79 -13.58
C GLY A 121 -4.55 2.13 -14.23
N ILE A 122 -5.39 2.82 -13.49
CA ILE A 122 -6.72 3.20 -13.97
C ILE A 122 -6.62 4.55 -14.68
N TYR A 123 -6.89 4.57 -15.99
CA TYR A 123 -6.76 5.78 -16.82
C TYR A 123 -7.89 5.90 -17.84
N GLY A 124 -8.09 7.11 -18.35
CA GLY A 124 -9.07 7.44 -19.38
C GLY A 124 -10.51 7.33 -18.90
N SER A 125 -11.42 7.16 -19.86
CA SER A 125 -12.84 7.00 -19.57
C SER A 125 -13.10 5.62 -18.95
N GLN A 126 -13.75 5.62 -17.79
CA GLN A 126 -14.14 4.44 -17.02
C GLN A 126 -15.68 4.45 -16.85
N PRO A 127 -16.48 4.18 -17.90
CA PRO A 127 -17.93 4.29 -17.85
C PRO A 127 -18.58 3.23 -16.95
N TRP A 128 -19.52 3.64 -16.11
CA TRP A 128 -20.32 2.78 -15.23
C TRP A 128 -21.80 2.76 -15.62
N ALA A 129 -22.43 1.58 -15.52
CA ALA A 129 -23.87 1.42 -15.65
C ALA A 129 -24.52 1.22 -14.26
N SER A 130 -25.29 2.21 -13.80
CA SER A 130 -26.14 2.08 -12.61
C SER A 130 -27.46 1.43 -12.98
N ILE A 131 -27.74 0.23 -12.46
CA ILE A 131 -29.00 -0.50 -12.69
C ILE A 131 -29.84 -0.45 -11.42
N LEU A 132 -31.07 0.06 -11.49
CA LEU A 132 -31.94 0.12 -10.32
C LEU A 132 -32.72 -1.19 -10.16
N CYS A 133 -32.33 -1.98 -9.17
CA CYS A 133 -32.81 -3.32 -8.90
C CYS A 133 -33.97 -3.30 -7.88
N LYS A 134 -35.19 -3.60 -8.33
CA LYS A 134 -36.39 -3.57 -7.48
C LYS A 134 -36.78 -4.98 -7.02
N PHE A 135 -36.68 -5.28 -5.73
CA PHE A 135 -37.19 -6.55 -5.19
C PHE A 135 -38.70 -6.70 -5.43
N ALA A 136 -39.16 -7.91 -5.80
CA ALA A 136 -40.54 -8.15 -6.22
C ALA A 136 -41.60 -7.82 -5.16
N ASP A 137 -41.24 -7.95 -3.87
CA ASP A 137 -42.11 -7.75 -2.71
C ASP A 137 -41.94 -6.38 -2.04
N VAL A 138 -41.03 -5.53 -2.53
CA VAL A 138 -40.81 -4.18 -2.01
C VAL A 138 -41.32 -3.16 -3.03
N PRO A 139 -42.45 -2.48 -2.76
CA PRO A 139 -43.05 -1.56 -3.73
C PRO A 139 -42.32 -0.22 -3.84
N ALA A 140 -41.56 0.18 -2.82
CA ALA A 140 -40.89 1.48 -2.75
C ALA A 140 -39.78 1.62 -3.80
N GLU A 141 -39.57 2.86 -4.24
CA GLU A 141 -38.49 3.30 -5.13
C GLU A 141 -37.91 4.56 -4.47
N PRO A 142 -36.86 4.44 -3.63
CA PRO A 142 -36.46 5.53 -2.72
C PRO A 142 -36.01 6.81 -3.43
N ASN A 143 -35.44 6.69 -4.62
CA ASN A 143 -35.08 7.81 -5.50
C ASN A 143 -35.54 7.50 -6.94
N ASN A 144 -35.77 8.56 -7.72
CA ASN A 144 -36.15 8.44 -9.13
C ASN A 144 -34.91 8.21 -10.02
N LEU A 145 -35.13 7.89 -11.30
CA LEU A 145 -34.04 7.65 -12.25
C LEU A 145 -33.14 8.87 -12.46
N GLU A 146 -33.73 10.07 -12.51
CA GLU A 146 -33.02 11.34 -12.71
C GLU A 146 -31.95 11.57 -11.64
N TYR A 147 -32.24 11.26 -10.37
CA TYR A 147 -31.26 11.30 -9.27
C TYR A 147 -29.98 10.52 -9.59
N PHE A 148 -30.11 9.30 -10.13
CA PHE A 148 -28.96 8.46 -10.45
C PHE A 148 -28.26 8.88 -11.75
N GLN A 149 -28.98 9.48 -12.69
CA GLN A 149 -28.38 10.04 -13.91
C GLN A 149 -27.57 11.30 -13.58
N GLU A 150 -28.10 12.19 -12.76
CA GLU A 150 -27.42 13.41 -12.30
C GLU A 150 -26.23 13.11 -11.37
N MET A 151 -26.20 11.94 -10.73
CA MET A 151 -25.10 11.51 -9.87
C MET A 151 -23.75 11.44 -10.62
N TYR A 152 -23.78 11.17 -11.93
CA TYR A 152 -22.58 11.13 -12.79
C TYR A 152 -22.18 12.49 -13.36
N SER A 153 -22.70 13.60 -12.81
CA SER A 153 -22.37 14.94 -13.30
C SER A 153 -20.85 15.22 -13.30
N PRO A 154 -20.31 15.88 -14.36
CA PRO A 154 -18.94 16.41 -14.37
C PRO A 154 -18.78 17.63 -13.46
N ASP A 155 -19.88 18.19 -12.95
CA ASP A 155 -19.87 19.28 -11.99
C ASP A 155 -19.86 18.75 -10.56
N TYR A 156 -19.15 19.43 -9.65
CA TYR A 156 -19.23 19.17 -8.21
C TYR A 156 -20.71 19.19 -7.75
N PRO A 157 -21.20 18.21 -6.99
CA PRO A 157 -20.45 17.13 -6.32
C PRO A 157 -20.45 15.76 -7.04
N GLY A 158 -20.79 15.69 -8.33
CA GLY A 158 -20.99 14.43 -9.07
C GLY A 158 -19.78 13.49 -9.08
N LEU A 159 -20.04 12.20 -9.36
CA LEU A 159 -19.02 11.15 -9.36
C LEU A 159 -17.94 11.35 -10.42
N ASP A 160 -18.30 11.86 -11.60
CA ASP A 160 -17.33 12.16 -12.65
C ASP A 160 -16.35 13.25 -12.19
N HIS A 161 -16.87 14.35 -11.63
CA HIS A 161 -16.05 15.38 -10.99
C HIS A 161 -15.16 14.81 -9.88
N TYR A 162 -15.69 13.93 -9.03
CA TYR A 162 -14.95 13.31 -7.94
C TYR A 162 -13.73 12.53 -8.45
N TRP A 163 -13.92 11.63 -9.40
CA TRP A 163 -12.83 10.79 -9.92
C TRP A 163 -11.82 11.56 -10.76
N GLN A 164 -12.26 12.59 -11.49
CA GLN A 164 -11.34 13.53 -12.14
C GLN A 164 -10.46 14.25 -11.10
N GLN A 165 -11.04 14.76 -10.01
CA GLN A 165 -10.25 15.42 -8.96
C GLN A 165 -9.33 14.42 -8.22
N GLN A 166 -9.81 13.21 -7.91
CA GLN A 166 -8.98 12.17 -7.26
C GLN A 166 -7.73 11.83 -8.06
N SER A 167 -7.89 11.71 -9.37
CA SER A 167 -6.89 11.15 -10.29
C SER A 167 -6.08 12.20 -11.05
N TYR A 168 -6.22 13.49 -10.72
CA TYR A 168 -5.56 14.57 -11.47
C TYR A 168 -5.94 14.60 -12.96
N GLU A 169 -7.24 14.43 -13.24
CA GLU A 169 -7.83 14.34 -14.58
C GLU A 169 -7.39 13.13 -15.41
N LEU A 170 -6.70 12.16 -14.79
CA LEU A 170 -6.30 10.91 -15.46
C LEU A 170 -7.47 9.96 -15.70
N VAL A 171 -8.54 10.07 -14.89
CA VAL A 171 -9.76 9.26 -14.98
C VAL A 171 -10.97 10.17 -15.09
N ASN A 172 -11.90 9.80 -15.97
CA ASN A 172 -13.26 10.34 -15.99
C ASN A 172 -14.29 9.21 -16.04
N LEU A 173 -15.53 9.52 -15.71
CA LEU A 173 -16.68 8.64 -15.83
C LEU A 173 -17.60 9.05 -16.98
N GLU A 174 -17.07 9.72 -18.02
CA GLU A 174 -17.85 10.05 -19.22
C GLU A 174 -18.51 8.79 -19.77
N GLU A 175 -19.67 8.94 -20.40
CA GLU A 175 -20.49 7.84 -20.95
C GLU A 175 -21.13 6.91 -19.90
N SER A 176 -20.91 7.15 -18.61
CA SER A 176 -21.68 6.50 -17.54
C SER A 176 -23.17 6.83 -17.64
N GLY A 177 -24.01 5.91 -17.17
CA GLY A 177 -25.46 6.06 -17.23
C GLY A 177 -26.17 5.34 -16.09
N ALA A 178 -27.43 5.72 -15.87
CA ALA A 178 -28.33 5.02 -14.96
C ALA A 178 -29.60 4.58 -15.67
N PHE A 179 -30.12 3.42 -15.27
CA PHE A 179 -31.19 2.70 -15.96
C PHE A 179 -32.20 2.16 -14.97
N GLY A 180 -33.48 2.44 -15.28
CA GLY A 180 -34.74 2.24 -14.56
C GLY A 180 -34.86 1.25 -13.39
N TRP A 181 -36.01 1.28 -12.72
CA TRP A 181 -36.37 0.28 -11.70
C TRP A 181 -36.85 -1.01 -12.35
N TYR A 182 -35.97 -2.00 -12.45
CA TYR A 182 -36.28 -3.33 -12.97
C TYR A 182 -36.76 -4.24 -11.85
N VAL A 183 -37.97 -4.78 -11.98
CA VAL A 183 -38.53 -5.72 -11.02
C VAL A 183 -37.82 -7.06 -11.14
N LEU A 184 -37.09 -7.43 -10.10
CA LEU A 184 -36.44 -8.72 -9.98
C LEU A 184 -37.48 -9.84 -9.86
N PRO A 185 -37.19 -11.07 -10.33
CA PRO A 185 -38.19 -12.15 -10.37
C PRO A 185 -38.56 -12.72 -9.00
N HIS A 186 -37.75 -12.46 -7.95
CA HIS A 186 -37.94 -13.03 -6.63
C HIS A 186 -38.10 -11.96 -5.53
N PRO A 187 -38.73 -12.32 -4.39
CA PRO A 187 -38.78 -11.44 -3.21
C PRO A 187 -37.39 -11.25 -2.60
N ARG A 188 -37.21 -10.17 -1.82
CA ARG A 188 -35.94 -9.79 -1.19
C ARG A 188 -35.26 -10.92 -0.42
N ASN A 189 -36.01 -11.73 0.32
CA ASN A 189 -35.44 -12.82 1.13
C ASN A 189 -34.77 -13.94 0.31
N TYR A 190 -35.07 -14.05 -0.98
CA TYR A 190 -34.45 -15.03 -1.87
C TYR A 190 -32.96 -14.72 -2.12
N TYR A 191 -32.64 -13.43 -2.24
CA TYR A 191 -31.27 -12.93 -2.43
C TYR A 191 -30.49 -12.85 -1.12
N LEU A 192 -31.14 -13.13 0.02
CA LEU A 192 -30.54 -13.02 1.35
C LEU A 192 -30.60 -14.34 2.12
N PRO A 193 -30.07 -15.46 1.57
CA PRO A 193 -30.10 -16.74 2.25
C PRO A 193 -29.38 -16.67 3.60
N GLY A 194 -30.11 -16.96 4.69
CA GLY A 194 -29.56 -16.84 6.04
C GLY A 194 -29.25 -15.39 6.47
N GLY A 195 -29.78 -14.39 5.76
CA GLY A 195 -29.59 -12.97 6.05
C GLY A 195 -28.32 -12.35 5.48
N ASN A 196 -27.57 -13.05 4.62
CA ASN A 196 -26.39 -12.50 3.93
C ASN A 196 -26.67 -12.39 2.44
N LEU A 197 -26.11 -11.38 1.79
CA LEU A 197 -26.26 -11.20 0.36
C LEU A 197 -25.71 -12.38 -0.45
N ASP A 198 -26.49 -12.84 -1.41
CA ASP A 198 -26.04 -13.70 -2.50
C ASP A 198 -25.71 -12.81 -3.70
N TRP A 199 -24.47 -12.29 -3.73
CA TRP A 199 -23.99 -11.32 -4.74
C TRP A 199 -24.27 -11.76 -6.17
N TRP A 200 -24.08 -13.05 -6.44
CA TRP A 200 -24.15 -13.60 -7.78
C TRP A 200 -25.58 -13.69 -8.27
N LYS A 201 -26.51 -14.17 -7.46
CA LYS A 201 -27.93 -14.14 -7.84
C LYS A 201 -28.44 -12.71 -8.03
N ALA A 202 -28.05 -11.81 -7.13
CA ALA A 202 -28.46 -10.42 -7.19
C ALA A 202 -27.93 -9.73 -8.47
N ALA A 203 -26.66 -9.97 -8.82
CA ALA A 203 -26.03 -9.45 -10.03
C ALA A 203 -26.60 -10.06 -11.31
N GLU A 204 -26.70 -11.40 -11.37
CA GLU A 204 -27.23 -12.12 -12.52
C GLU A 204 -28.68 -11.71 -12.83
N GLU A 205 -29.56 -11.72 -11.83
CA GLU A 205 -30.98 -11.43 -12.08
C GLU A 205 -31.26 -9.94 -12.31
N CYS A 206 -30.47 -9.03 -11.72
CA CYS A 206 -30.64 -7.60 -12.01
C CYS A 206 -30.10 -7.21 -13.39
N THR A 207 -28.91 -7.69 -13.77
CA THR A 207 -28.38 -7.44 -15.12
C THR A 207 -29.26 -8.10 -16.19
N SER A 208 -29.74 -9.33 -15.97
CA SER A 208 -30.69 -10.00 -16.87
C SER A 208 -32.01 -9.23 -17.05
N ALA A 209 -32.49 -8.55 -16.00
CA ALA A 209 -33.72 -7.76 -16.09
C ALA A 209 -33.52 -6.46 -16.90
N ALA A 210 -32.28 -5.95 -16.95
CA ALA A 210 -31.90 -4.74 -17.68
C ALA A 210 -31.36 -5.01 -19.10
N ASP A 211 -30.92 -6.23 -19.40
CA ASP A 211 -30.27 -6.69 -20.64
C ASP A 211 -30.94 -6.20 -21.94
N ALA A 212 -32.27 -6.19 -21.99
CA ALA A 212 -33.01 -5.72 -23.19
C ALA A 212 -32.89 -4.20 -23.44
N TYR A 213 -32.32 -3.43 -22.52
CA TYR A 213 -32.28 -1.97 -22.52
C TYR A 213 -30.87 -1.40 -22.36
N VAL A 214 -29.91 -2.20 -21.90
CA VAL A 214 -28.56 -1.78 -21.58
C VAL A 214 -27.59 -2.71 -22.30
N ASP A 215 -26.72 -2.14 -23.12
CA ASP A 215 -25.58 -2.84 -23.69
C ASP A 215 -24.39 -2.68 -22.74
N PHE A 216 -24.11 -3.71 -21.95
CA PHE A 216 -23.05 -3.73 -20.95
C PHE A 216 -21.66 -3.67 -21.58
N SER A 217 -21.49 -4.03 -22.87
CA SER A 217 -20.18 -4.03 -23.54
C SER A 217 -19.53 -2.63 -23.61
N SER A 218 -20.30 -1.57 -23.41
CA SER A 218 -19.84 -0.18 -23.36
C SER A 218 -19.32 0.27 -21.99
N TYR A 219 -19.43 -0.57 -20.96
CA TYR A 219 -19.13 -0.22 -19.57
C TYR A 219 -17.97 -1.03 -19.01
N VAL A 220 -17.25 -0.45 -18.05
CA VAL A 220 -16.19 -1.15 -17.30
C VAL A 220 -16.68 -1.63 -15.92
N GLY A 221 -17.79 -1.07 -15.44
CA GLY A 221 -18.36 -1.39 -14.14
C GLY A 221 -19.86 -1.23 -14.08
N ILE A 222 -20.47 -1.86 -13.08
CA ILE A 222 -21.91 -1.92 -12.87
C ILE A 222 -22.22 -1.62 -11.40
N ASN A 223 -23.01 -0.58 -11.16
CA ASN A 223 -23.55 -0.28 -9.84
C ASN A 223 -24.97 -0.83 -9.73
N LEU A 224 -25.22 -1.74 -8.80
CA LEU A 224 -26.54 -2.32 -8.59
C LEU A 224 -27.22 -1.60 -7.43
N MET A 225 -28.19 -0.74 -7.75
CA MET A 225 -28.90 0.10 -6.79
C MET A 225 -30.19 -0.57 -6.32
N PHE A 226 -30.24 -1.06 -5.09
CA PHE A 226 -31.39 -1.83 -4.59
C PHE A 226 -32.41 -0.98 -3.84
N ASN A 227 -33.70 -1.29 -4.01
CA ASN A 227 -34.77 -0.52 -3.37
C ASN A 227 -35.01 -0.82 -1.88
N ALA A 228 -34.19 -1.68 -1.28
CA ALA A 228 -34.22 -2.02 0.14
C ALA A 228 -32.83 -2.44 0.61
N ASP A 229 -32.64 -2.50 1.93
CA ASP A 229 -31.40 -2.99 2.53
C ASP A 229 -30.99 -4.34 1.95
N LEU A 230 -29.70 -4.59 1.83
CA LEU A 230 -29.18 -5.89 1.38
C LEU A 230 -29.01 -6.78 2.60
N ASP A 231 -27.87 -6.67 3.26
CA ASP A 231 -27.56 -7.33 4.52
C ASP A 231 -27.05 -6.31 5.53
N CYS A 232 -25.83 -6.46 6.03
CA CYS A 232 -25.17 -5.41 6.80
C CYS A 232 -24.82 -4.21 5.93
N CYS A 233 -24.61 -4.43 4.63
CA CYS A 233 -23.55 -3.72 3.95
C CYS A 233 -23.94 -3.20 2.55
N ALA A 234 -23.31 -2.09 2.16
CA ALA A 234 -22.97 -1.81 0.77
C ALA A 234 -21.76 -2.68 0.40
N TRP A 235 -21.57 -3.04 -0.86
CA TRP A 235 -20.48 -3.92 -1.27
C TRP A 235 -19.82 -3.43 -2.54
N GLY A 236 -18.52 -3.65 -2.66
CA GLY A 236 -17.70 -3.26 -3.80
C GLY A 236 -16.67 -4.32 -4.14
N GLY A 237 -16.25 -4.39 -5.40
CA GLY A 237 -15.23 -5.34 -5.86
C GLY A 237 -15.44 -5.79 -7.30
N GLY A 238 -15.36 -7.09 -7.56
CA GLY A 238 -15.43 -7.65 -8.91
C GLY A 238 -16.30 -8.88 -9.08
N TRP A 239 -16.93 -9.00 -10.25
CA TRP A 239 -17.71 -10.17 -10.69
C TRP A 239 -17.25 -10.67 -12.05
N SER A 240 -16.79 -11.91 -12.11
CA SER A 240 -16.46 -12.55 -13.39
C SER A 240 -17.74 -13.07 -14.07
N ALA A 241 -18.08 -12.50 -15.22
CA ALA A 241 -19.28 -12.87 -15.98
C ALA A 241 -19.15 -12.54 -17.48
N CYS A 242 -20.04 -13.12 -18.27
CA CYS A 242 -20.22 -12.78 -19.68
C CYS A 242 -21.54 -12.03 -19.86
N LEU A 243 -21.47 -10.76 -20.26
CA LEU A 243 -22.63 -9.91 -20.59
C LEU A 243 -22.42 -9.37 -22.00
N ASP A 244 -23.47 -9.37 -22.84
CA ASP A 244 -23.41 -8.90 -24.23
C ASP A 244 -22.21 -9.45 -25.02
N ASP A 245 -21.99 -10.77 -24.92
CA ASP A 245 -20.88 -11.50 -25.53
C ASP A 245 -19.46 -11.08 -25.04
N VAL A 246 -19.35 -10.20 -24.05
CA VAL A 246 -18.09 -9.79 -23.41
C VAL A 246 -17.91 -10.51 -22.07
N CYS A 247 -16.90 -11.37 -21.99
CA CYS A 247 -16.51 -12.07 -20.78
C CYS A 247 -15.32 -11.38 -20.10
N GLN A 248 -15.54 -10.81 -18.93
CA GLN A 248 -14.51 -10.10 -18.17
C GLN A 248 -14.80 -10.14 -16.66
N VAL A 249 -13.89 -9.56 -15.87
CA VAL A 249 -14.20 -9.16 -14.50
C VAL A 249 -14.85 -7.78 -14.57
N TRP A 250 -16.15 -7.73 -14.33
CA TRP A 250 -16.88 -6.48 -14.18
C TRP A 250 -16.55 -5.88 -12.82
N ARG A 251 -16.26 -4.58 -12.77
CA ARG A 251 -16.21 -3.85 -11.51
C ARG A 251 -17.63 -3.70 -10.99
N MET A 252 -17.86 -3.99 -9.72
CA MET A 252 -19.22 -4.11 -9.19
C MET A 252 -19.39 -3.30 -7.92
N THR A 253 -20.58 -2.73 -7.76
CA THR A 253 -21.11 -2.37 -6.45
C THR A 253 -22.52 -2.91 -6.24
N TRP A 254 -22.88 -3.18 -4.98
CA TRP A 254 -24.23 -3.55 -4.55
C TRP A 254 -24.68 -2.61 -3.45
N GLU A 255 -25.62 -1.73 -3.78
CA GLU A 255 -25.90 -0.54 -3.00
C GLU A 255 -27.30 -0.58 -2.39
N PRO A 256 -27.42 -0.63 -1.05
CA PRO A 256 -28.69 -0.40 -0.38
C PRO A 256 -29.07 1.09 -0.39
N PRO A 257 -30.32 1.44 -0.03
CA PRO A 257 -30.77 2.83 -0.05
C PRO A 257 -29.94 3.80 0.77
N TRP A 258 -29.44 3.38 1.94
CA TRP A 258 -28.59 4.23 2.76
C TRP A 258 -27.22 4.48 2.10
N GLY A 259 -26.76 3.59 1.21
CA GLY A 259 -25.51 3.71 0.47
C GLY A 259 -25.61 4.79 -0.60
N TYR A 260 -26.49 4.61 -1.60
CA TYR A 260 -26.61 5.59 -2.68
C TYR A 260 -27.21 6.94 -2.26
N GLN A 261 -27.82 7.06 -1.07
CA GLN A 261 -28.21 8.35 -0.49
C GLN A 261 -27.02 9.15 0.09
N ASN A 262 -25.84 8.54 0.12
CA ASN A 262 -24.58 9.14 0.52
C ASN A 262 -23.55 8.86 -0.57
N ILE A 263 -23.35 9.78 -1.52
CA ILE A 263 -22.49 9.57 -2.70
C ILE A 263 -21.04 9.20 -2.34
N GLY A 264 -20.57 9.55 -1.14
CA GLY A 264 -19.30 9.08 -0.60
C GLY A 264 -19.22 7.56 -0.46
N VAL A 265 -20.33 6.88 -0.16
CA VAL A 265 -20.39 5.40 -0.15
C VAL A 265 -20.24 4.87 -1.58
N ILE A 266 -20.93 5.48 -2.55
CA ILE A 266 -20.75 5.08 -3.96
C ILE A 266 -19.29 5.25 -4.41
N ALA A 267 -18.66 6.36 -4.03
CA ALA A 267 -17.24 6.59 -4.28
C ALA A 267 -16.35 5.52 -3.59
N HIS A 268 -16.66 5.16 -2.35
CA HIS A 268 -15.97 4.11 -1.61
C HIS A 268 -16.07 2.74 -2.33
N GLU A 269 -17.29 2.28 -2.63
CA GLU A 269 -17.51 0.98 -3.28
C GLU A 269 -16.97 0.95 -4.73
N THR A 270 -17.04 2.07 -5.43
CA THR A 270 -16.40 2.22 -6.75
C THR A 270 -14.87 2.11 -6.64
N GLY A 271 -14.27 2.63 -5.56
CA GLY A 271 -12.85 2.45 -5.24
C GLY A 271 -12.47 0.97 -5.07
N HIS A 272 -13.31 0.19 -4.40
CA HIS A 272 -13.16 -1.27 -4.36
C HIS A 272 -13.27 -1.93 -5.74
N GLY A 273 -14.12 -1.39 -6.62
CA GLY A 273 -14.18 -1.76 -8.04
C GLY A 273 -12.85 -1.54 -8.77
N PHE A 274 -12.13 -0.46 -8.44
CA PHE A 274 -10.76 -0.22 -8.95
C PHE A 274 -9.71 -1.10 -8.28
N GLY A 275 -10.06 -1.78 -7.20
CA GLY A 275 -9.19 -2.72 -6.49
C GLY A 275 -8.53 -2.12 -5.24
N LEU A 276 -8.95 -0.92 -4.83
CA LEU A 276 -8.46 -0.28 -3.62
C LEU A 276 -8.94 -1.06 -2.39
N PRO A 277 -8.05 -1.47 -1.47
CA PRO A 277 -8.45 -2.05 -0.19
C PRO A 277 -8.90 -0.95 0.78
N HIS A 278 -9.47 -1.34 1.93
CA HIS A 278 -9.59 -0.38 3.02
C HIS A 278 -8.21 0.06 3.52
N SER A 279 -8.17 1.26 4.11
CA SER A 279 -7.12 1.63 5.05
C SER A 279 -7.65 1.64 6.48
N LEU A 280 -6.74 1.57 7.45
CA LEU A 280 -7.08 1.42 8.85
C LEU A 280 -6.49 2.55 9.68
N GLY A 281 -7.15 2.86 10.79
CA GLY A 281 -6.58 3.58 11.91
C GLY A 281 -5.75 2.66 12.81
N ASN A 282 -5.15 3.26 13.84
CA ASN A 282 -4.28 2.54 14.78
C ASN A 282 -5.01 1.41 15.54
N CYS A 283 -6.34 1.47 15.65
CA CYS A 283 -7.12 0.43 16.31
C CYS A 283 -7.62 -0.67 15.38
N GLN A 284 -7.42 -0.51 14.06
CA GLN A 284 -7.73 -1.53 13.05
C GLN A 284 -9.21 -1.96 13.10
N LEU A 285 -10.11 -0.98 13.17
CA LEU A 285 -11.56 -1.20 13.29
C LEU A 285 -12.32 -1.05 11.97
N GLY A 286 -11.64 -1.05 10.82
CA GLY A 286 -12.21 -0.88 9.48
C GLY A 286 -12.54 0.59 9.14
N TYR A 287 -13.30 1.28 10.00
CA TYR A 287 -13.78 2.67 9.78
C TYR A 287 -13.12 3.71 10.68
N ASP A 288 -11.85 3.50 11.01
CA ASP A 288 -11.15 4.34 11.97
C ASP A 288 -10.12 5.27 11.35
N ASN A 289 -9.98 5.36 10.02
CA ASN A 289 -9.10 6.36 9.38
C ASN A 289 -9.89 7.52 8.71
N ARG A 290 -9.93 8.66 9.39
CA ARG A 290 -10.63 9.89 8.95
C ARG A 290 -9.99 10.63 7.77
N TRP A 291 -8.84 10.15 7.29
CA TRP A 291 -8.09 10.76 6.18
C TRP A 291 -8.28 10.03 4.86
N ASP A 292 -9.03 8.93 4.82
CA ASP A 292 -9.20 8.13 3.62
C ASP A 292 -10.66 7.79 3.38
N VAL A 293 -11.14 8.04 2.17
CA VAL A 293 -12.49 7.62 1.76
C VAL A 293 -12.63 6.10 1.90
N MET A 294 -11.57 5.33 1.66
CA MET A 294 -11.53 3.87 1.82
C MET A 294 -11.53 3.42 3.30
N SER A 295 -11.88 4.30 4.23
CA SER A 295 -12.06 3.95 5.64
C SER A 295 -13.21 4.72 6.29
N SER A 296 -13.21 6.05 6.27
CA SER A 296 -14.30 6.81 6.90
C SER A 296 -14.74 7.97 6.03
N LEU A 297 -16.03 8.31 6.04
CA LEU A 297 -16.59 9.39 5.24
C LEU A 297 -17.64 10.23 5.99
N TRP A 298 -17.97 9.88 7.24
CA TRP A 298 -19.26 10.20 7.85
C TRP A 298 -19.42 11.58 8.51
N GLU A 299 -18.37 12.41 8.53
CA GLU A 299 -18.32 13.62 9.36
C GLU A 299 -18.56 14.93 8.59
N ASN A 300 -19.28 14.84 7.48
CA ASN A 300 -19.66 16.01 6.70
C ASN A 300 -20.66 16.85 7.49
N ASN A 301 -20.33 18.13 7.70
CA ASN A 301 -21.18 19.04 8.46
C ASN A 301 -21.19 20.46 7.88
N PRO A 302 -22.30 20.91 7.27
CA PRO A 302 -23.48 20.11 6.93
C PRO A 302 -23.18 19.10 5.80
N PRO A 303 -23.95 18.00 5.70
CA PRO A 303 -23.91 17.13 4.52
C PRO A 303 -24.48 17.87 3.29
N ASP A 304 -24.20 17.33 2.11
CA ASP A 304 -24.79 17.81 0.86
C ASP A 304 -26.33 17.60 0.89
N PRO A 305 -27.12 18.59 0.46
CA PRO A 305 -28.59 18.50 0.54
C PRO A 305 -29.22 17.48 -0.41
N ILE A 306 -28.52 17.05 -1.46
CA ILE A 306 -29.00 16.09 -2.47
C ILE A 306 -28.35 14.72 -2.25
N TYR A 307 -27.02 14.72 -2.13
CA TYR A 307 -26.21 13.51 -2.14
C TYR A 307 -25.67 13.10 -0.77
N GLY A 308 -26.11 13.77 0.30
CA GLY A 308 -25.77 13.41 1.66
C GLY A 308 -24.28 13.53 1.94
N THR A 309 -23.69 12.45 2.40
CA THR A 309 -22.28 12.43 2.77
C THR A 309 -21.38 12.27 1.54
N MET A 310 -20.34 13.10 1.46
CA MET A 310 -19.30 13.13 0.43
C MET A 310 -18.04 12.48 0.97
N GLY A 311 -17.35 11.68 0.15
CA GLY A 311 -16.02 11.18 0.48
C GLY A 311 -14.94 12.24 0.29
N GLN A 312 -13.94 12.26 1.17
CA GLN A 312 -12.69 13.01 0.96
C GLN A 312 -11.77 12.31 -0.06
N HIS A 313 -10.56 12.80 -0.26
CA HIS A 313 -9.57 12.08 -1.07
C HIS A 313 -9.08 10.79 -0.42
N THR A 314 -8.70 9.83 -1.26
CA THR A 314 -7.95 8.66 -0.81
C THR A 314 -6.48 8.98 -0.57
N ILE A 315 -5.78 8.08 0.13
CA ILE A 315 -4.38 8.21 0.51
C ILE A 315 -3.43 8.00 -0.68
N SER A 316 -2.22 8.57 -0.56
CA SER A 316 -1.10 8.46 -1.51
C SER A 316 -0.85 7.01 -1.94
N TYR A 317 -0.81 6.06 -0.99
CA TYR A 317 -0.62 4.65 -1.30
C TYR A 317 -1.65 4.10 -2.31
N HIS A 318 -2.94 4.45 -2.15
CA HIS A 318 -3.99 4.02 -3.06
C HIS A 318 -3.89 4.71 -4.43
N LYS A 319 -3.57 6.01 -4.44
CA LYS A 319 -3.31 6.71 -5.70
C LYS A 319 -2.10 6.14 -6.46
N GLU A 320 -1.06 5.68 -5.76
CA GLU A 320 0.08 4.98 -6.35
C GLU A 320 -0.32 3.60 -6.89
N LEU A 321 -1.20 2.85 -6.20
CA LEU A 321 -1.71 1.56 -6.70
C LEU A 321 -2.43 1.70 -8.04
N ASP A 322 -3.26 2.74 -8.17
CA ASP A 322 -4.01 3.03 -9.40
C ASP A 322 -3.17 3.80 -10.44
N GLY A 323 -1.92 4.13 -10.13
CA GLY A 323 -0.99 4.82 -11.03
C GLY A 323 -1.25 6.32 -11.21
N TRP A 324 -2.05 6.94 -10.34
CA TRP A 324 -2.36 8.36 -10.38
C TRP A 324 -1.25 9.24 -9.80
N ILE A 325 -0.39 8.67 -8.96
CA ILE A 325 0.88 9.30 -8.59
C ILE A 325 2.00 8.47 -9.21
N ALA A 326 2.80 9.12 -10.06
CA ALA A 326 3.93 8.48 -10.73
C ALA A 326 5.11 8.27 -9.76
N SER A 327 5.98 7.31 -10.08
CA SER A 327 7.11 6.95 -9.21
C SER A 327 8.08 8.11 -8.96
N GLU A 328 8.21 9.02 -9.91
CA GLU A 328 9.04 10.22 -9.86
C GLU A 328 8.46 11.32 -8.96
N GLU A 329 7.14 11.29 -8.71
CA GLU A 329 6.44 12.21 -7.80
C GLU A 329 6.49 11.73 -6.35
N ILE A 330 7.10 10.56 -6.10
CA ILE A 330 7.31 9.97 -4.79
C ILE A 330 8.81 9.94 -4.46
N TYR A 331 9.19 10.58 -3.36
CA TYR A 331 10.55 10.42 -2.85
C TYR A 331 10.70 9.07 -2.14
N THR A 332 11.67 8.24 -2.54
CA THR A 332 11.96 6.97 -1.85
C THR A 332 13.22 7.10 -0.99
N ALA A 333 13.07 7.01 0.33
CA ALA A 333 14.14 7.02 1.31
C ALA A 333 14.57 5.58 1.67
N THR A 334 15.75 5.18 1.22
CA THR A 334 16.40 3.91 1.59
C THR A 334 17.16 4.03 2.91
N PRO A 335 17.49 2.91 3.60
CA PRO A 335 18.39 2.95 4.74
C PRO A 335 19.74 3.61 4.41
N GLY A 336 20.28 4.40 5.33
CA GLY A 336 21.50 5.19 5.14
C GLY A 336 21.25 6.56 4.50
N THR A 337 20.02 7.08 4.54
CA THR A 337 19.67 8.37 3.92
C THR A 337 19.21 9.40 4.95
N ILE A 338 19.68 10.64 4.80
CA ILE A 338 19.10 11.82 5.43
C ILE A 338 18.76 12.86 4.35
N LYS A 339 17.49 13.27 4.28
CA LYS A 339 17.04 14.16 3.20
C LYS A 339 15.93 15.09 3.65
N THR A 340 16.08 16.36 3.29
CA THR A 340 14.98 17.34 3.35
C THR A 340 14.30 17.42 1.99
N ILE A 341 12.98 17.27 1.98
CA ILE A 341 12.13 17.38 0.79
C ILE A 341 10.98 18.37 1.03
N MET A 342 10.37 18.82 -0.06
CA MET A 342 9.10 19.54 -0.03
C MET A 342 8.00 18.56 -0.46
N LEU A 343 6.98 18.41 0.37
CA LEU A 343 5.75 17.68 0.08
C LEU A 343 4.67 18.67 -0.36
N GLU A 344 3.95 18.34 -1.43
CA GLU A 344 2.77 19.04 -1.91
C GLU A 344 1.50 18.31 -1.46
N ARG A 345 0.43 19.05 -1.21
CA ARG A 345 -0.88 18.47 -0.85
C ARG A 345 -1.41 17.56 -1.98
N ILE A 346 -1.92 16.40 -1.60
CA ILE A 346 -2.28 15.37 -2.61
C ILE A 346 -3.61 15.60 -3.32
N ALA A 347 -4.54 16.40 -2.76
CA ALA A 347 -5.89 16.52 -3.32
C ALA A 347 -5.94 17.42 -4.57
N MET A 348 -5.19 18.51 -4.56
CA MET A 348 -5.17 19.52 -5.63
C MET A 348 -3.79 20.21 -5.66
N PRO A 349 -2.76 19.51 -6.15
CA PRO A 349 -1.39 20.02 -6.15
C PRO A 349 -1.27 21.27 -7.03
N GLN A 350 -0.41 22.20 -6.62
CA GLN A 350 -0.15 23.46 -7.34
C GLN A 350 1.32 23.63 -7.74
N THR A 351 2.18 22.68 -7.37
CA THR A 351 3.62 22.71 -7.60
C THR A 351 4.10 21.34 -8.08
N GLU A 352 5.35 21.27 -8.56
CA GLU A 352 6.04 20.01 -8.94
C GLU A 352 6.78 19.38 -7.74
N ASN A 353 6.45 19.78 -6.50
CA ASN A 353 7.00 19.13 -5.32
C ASN A 353 6.43 17.71 -5.18
N TYR A 354 7.10 16.86 -4.40
CA TYR A 354 6.68 15.46 -4.24
C TYR A 354 5.27 15.35 -3.68
N LEU A 355 4.42 14.50 -4.28
CA LEU A 355 3.07 14.20 -3.80
C LEU A 355 3.08 13.19 -2.64
N GLY A 356 4.21 12.55 -2.39
CA GLY A 356 4.39 11.69 -1.23
C GLY A 356 5.84 11.23 -1.07
N SER A 357 6.05 10.40 -0.05
CA SER A 357 7.34 9.75 0.17
C SER A 357 7.13 8.33 0.67
N ARG A 358 8.04 7.41 0.30
CA ARG A 358 8.18 6.08 0.88
C ARG A 358 9.45 5.99 1.70
N ILE A 359 9.37 5.60 2.97
CA ILE A 359 10.53 5.31 3.81
C ILE A 359 10.64 3.80 3.98
N LEU A 360 11.57 3.17 3.26
CA LEU A 360 11.67 1.71 3.25
C LEU A 360 12.19 1.20 4.59
N ILE A 361 11.40 0.36 5.25
CA ILE A 361 11.78 -0.28 6.51
C ILE A 361 12.69 -1.46 6.18
N ASN A 362 13.90 -1.49 6.74
CA ASN A 362 14.93 -2.49 6.40
C ASN A 362 15.27 -2.56 4.89
N GLY A 363 14.96 -1.53 4.11
CA GLY A 363 15.16 -1.53 2.65
C GLY A 363 14.17 -2.41 1.88
N LEU A 364 13.05 -2.80 2.50
CA LEU A 364 12.03 -3.64 1.89
C LEU A 364 11.03 -2.78 1.09
N GLU A 365 10.81 -3.13 -0.18
CA GLU A 365 9.81 -2.46 -1.04
C GLU A 365 8.36 -2.76 -0.64
N ASN A 366 8.14 -3.84 0.12
CA ASN A 366 6.83 -4.31 0.54
C ASN A 366 6.48 -3.90 1.99
N TYR A 367 7.39 -3.21 2.68
CA TYR A 367 7.19 -2.73 4.05
C TYR A 367 7.85 -1.36 4.27
N PHE A 368 7.04 -0.31 4.41
CA PHE A 368 7.50 1.07 4.43
C PHE A 368 6.53 2.01 5.14
N TYR A 369 7.02 3.20 5.52
CA TYR A 369 6.14 4.32 5.88
C TYR A 369 5.83 5.15 4.65
N THR A 370 4.60 5.66 4.54
CA THR A 370 4.25 6.74 3.62
C THR A 370 4.22 8.08 4.34
N LEU A 371 4.44 9.16 3.59
CA LEU A 371 4.21 10.52 4.04
C LEU A 371 3.38 11.22 2.97
N GLU A 372 2.29 11.85 3.38
CA GLU A 372 1.47 12.68 2.50
C GLU A 372 1.11 14.00 3.17
N ALA A 373 1.12 15.08 2.41
CA ALA A 373 0.58 16.34 2.89
C ALA A 373 -0.93 16.37 2.66
N ARG A 374 -1.69 16.60 3.72
CA ARG A 374 -3.14 16.83 3.66
C ARG A 374 -3.44 18.24 4.10
N GLN A 375 -4.24 18.93 3.32
CA GLN A 375 -4.66 20.28 3.61
C GLN A 375 -6.17 20.32 3.64
N LYS A 376 -6.75 20.67 4.80
CA LYS A 376 -8.16 21.02 4.89
C LYS A 376 -8.40 22.24 4.01
N ALA A 377 -9.04 22.01 2.87
CA ALA A 377 -9.38 23.07 1.94
C ALA A 377 -10.61 23.83 2.42
N TYR A 378 -10.65 25.14 2.17
CA TYR A 378 -11.85 25.95 2.36
C TYR A 378 -12.54 26.27 1.03
N ASP A 379 -12.04 25.71 -0.07
CA ASP A 379 -12.65 25.78 -1.38
C ASP A 379 -13.98 25.00 -1.37
N PRO A 380 -15.11 25.60 -1.79
CA PRO A 380 -16.40 24.91 -1.84
C PRO A 380 -16.40 23.64 -2.70
N ILE A 381 -15.57 23.55 -3.74
CA ILE A 381 -15.52 22.41 -4.67
C ILE A 381 -14.44 21.37 -4.33
N SER A 382 -13.82 21.48 -3.16
CA SER A 382 -12.86 20.49 -2.65
C SER A 382 -13.56 19.38 -1.87
N TYR A 383 -13.16 18.14 -2.11
CA TYR A 383 -13.60 16.99 -1.29
C TYR A 383 -12.87 16.91 0.06
N ASP A 384 -11.64 17.41 0.16
CA ASP A 384 -10.87 17.47 1.44
C ASP A 384 -11.32 18.57 2.43
N LYS A 385 -12.44 19.27 2.17
CA LYS A 385 -12.91 20.38 3.04
C LYS A 385 -13.39 19.95 4.41
N PHE A 386 -13.76 18.68 4.57
CA PHE A 386 -14.23 18.11 5.84
C PHE A 386 -13.12 17.40 6.62
N LEU A 387 -11.87 17.44 6.13
CA LEU A 387 -10.74 16.88 6.86
C LEU A 387 -10.64 17.47 8.27
N PRO A 388 -10.16 16.69 9.25
CA PRO A 388 -10.03 17.18 10.62
C PRO A 388 -9.09 18.39 10.76
N GLY A 389 -8.04 18.45 9.94
CA GLY A 389 -7.08 19.57 9.92
C GLY A 389 -6.16 19.53 8.69
N SER A 390 -5.10 20.32 8.73
CA SER A 390 -4.00 20.28 7.76
C SER A 390 -2.73 19.80 8.45
N ALA A 391 -2.12 18.75 7.93
CA ALA A 391 -0.96 18.10 8.53
C ALA A 391 -0.23 17.22 7.50
N VAL A 392 0.95 16.74 7.89
CA VAL A 392 1.53 15.54 7.27
C VAL A 392 0.92 14.31 7.94
N ILE A 393 0.44 13.39 7.12
CA ILE A 393 -0.14 12.12 7.55
C ILE A 393 0.84 11.00 7.21
N ILE A 394 1.00 10.06 8.14
CA ILE A 394 1.95 8.95 8.03
C ILE A 394 1.19 7.64 8.16
N HIS A 395 1.33 6.74 7.19
CA HIS A 395 0.84 5.37 7.30
C HIS A 395 2.00 4.38 7.31
N GLU A 396 1.91 3.34 8.14
CA GLU A 396 2.67 2.11 7.94
C GLU A 396 1.99 1.29 6.85
N VAL A 397 2.75 0.87 5.85
CA VAL A 397 2.26 0.04 4.75
C VAL A 397 3.00 -1.28 4.73
N GLU A 398 2.24 -2.37 4.85
CA GLU A 398 2.71 -3.72 4.54
C GLU A 398 1.80 -4.29 3.45
N VAL A 399 2.29 -4.32 2.21
CA VAL A 399 1.48 -4.60 1.01
C VAL A 399 0.82 -5.98 1.01
N THR A 400 1.31 -6.89 1.84
CA THR A 400 0.81 -8.27 1.94
C THR A 400 -0.34 -8.43 2.92
N ARG A 401 -0.67 -7.41 3.72
CA ARG A 401 -1.86 -7.41 4.58
C ARG A 401 -3.13 -7.29 3.73
N PRO A 402 -4.28 -7.84 4.18
CA PRO A 402 -5.57 -7.61 3.52
C PRO A 402 -5.93 -6.12 3.39
N GLU A 403 -5.52 -5.33 4.40
CA GLU A 403 -5.70 -3.88 4.50
C GLU A 403 -4.31 -3.27 4.75
N PRO A 404 -3.58 -2.90 3.68
CA PRO A 404 -2.14 -2.64 3.76
C PRO A 404 -1.73 -1.42 4.59
N ALA A 405 -2.52 -0.35 4.51
CA ALA A 405 -2.16 0.95 5.05
C ALA A 405 -2.80 1.19 6.42
N ILE A 406 -1.97 1.39 7.44
CA ILE A 406 -2.40 1.69 8.81
C ILE A 406 -1.88 3.05 9.21
N LEU A 407 -2.78 3.97 9.57
CA LEU A 407 -2.45 5.30 10.03
C LEU A 407 -1.68 5.25 11.35
N ILE A 408 -0.56 5.98 11.40
CA ILE A 408 0.22 6.15 12.63
C ILE A 408 -0.41 7.20 13.53
N ASN A 409 -0.86 6.77 14.71
CA ASN A 409 -1.26 7.65 15.81
C ASN A 409 -0.49 7.26 17.10
N PRO A 410 0.61 7.96 17.46
CA PRO A 410 1.47 7.61 18.59
C PRO A 410 0.77 7.72 19.95
N ASN A 411 -0.36 8.43 20.05
CA ASN A 411 -1.12 8.52 21.30
C ASN A 411 -1.84 7.22 21.65
N GLY A 412 -1.88 6.25 20.72
CA GLY A 412 -2.40 4.90 20.95
C GLY A 412 -3.93 4.82 21.10
N ASN A 413 -4.64 5.91 20.82
CA ASN A 413 -6.09 5.93 20.80
C ASN A 413 -6.63 5.60 19.39
N CYS A 414 -7.93 5.37 19.28
CA CYS A 414 -8.60 5.09 18.00
C CYS A 414 -9.09 6.37 17.28
N GLU A 415 -8.84 7.54 17.87
CA GLU A 415 -9.34 8.80 17.31
C GLU A 415 -8.33 9.31 16.29
N THR A 416 -8.69 9.25 15.02
CA THR A 416 -7.81 9.67 13.92
C THR A 416 -8.08 11.09 13.44
N SER A 417 -9.05 11.76 14.06
CA SER A 417 -9.32 13.19 13.83
C SER A 417 -8.67 14.12 14.85
N ASP A 418 -7.95 13.59 15.85
CA ASP A 418 -7.25 14.39 16.84
C ASP A 418 -5.83 14.80 16.40
N GLU A 419 -5.20 15.62 17.21
CA GLU A 419 -3.83 16.11 16.99
C GLU A 419 -2.78 14.99 16.99
N GLY A 420 -3.07 13.82 17.58
CA GLY A 420 -2.13 12.70 17.60
C GLY A 420 -1.90 12.10 16.21
N ALA A 421 -2.91 12.11 15.36
CA ALA A 421 -2.81 11.65 13.98
C ALA A 421 -2.31 12.73 13.00
N MET A 422 -1.98 13.94 13.48
CA MET A 422 -1.61 15.10 12.67
C MET A 422 -0.18 15.54 12.96
N TRP A 423 0.77 15.25 12.08
CA TRP A 423 2.13 15.76 12.23
C TRP A 423 2.25 17.20 11.73
N LYS A 424 2.60 18.12 12.63
CA LYS A 424 2.63 19.57 12.41
C LYS A 424 4.05 20.15 12.52
N PRO A 425 4.29 21.36 11.99
CA PRO A 425 5.60 22.00 12.07
C PRO A 425 6.20 22.04 13.48
N GLY A 426 7.45 21.60 13.59
CA GLY A 426 8.18 21.46 14.85
C GLY A 426 8.07 20.09 15.51
N GLU A 427 7.21 19.20 15.01
CA GLU A 427 7.06 17.84 15.54
C GLU A 427 7.95 16.84 14.81
N VAL A 428 8.28 15.74 15.52
CA VAL A 428 9.15 14.69 15.01
C VAL A 428 8.53 13.33 15.28
N PHE A 429 8.22 12.59 14.22
CA PHE A 429 7.93 11.16 14.30
C PHE A 429 9.24 10.39 14.52
N VAL A 430 9.25 9.44 15.46
CA VAL A 430 10.40 8.61 15.77
C VAL A 430 9.97 7.17 15.93
N ASP A 431 10.60 6.30 15.14
CA ASP A 431 10.51 4.85 15.26
C ASP A 431 11.92 4.29 15.52
N ILE A 432 12.21 4.08 16.80
CA ILE A 432 13.51 3.60 17.28
C ILE A 432 13.82 2.19 16.76
N PRO A 433 12.90 1.19 16.84
CA PRO A 433 13.13 -0.14 16.29
C PRO A 433 13.58 -0.17 14.82
N HIS A 434 12.99 0.66 13.96
CA HIS A 434 13.38 0.70 12.56
C HIS A 434 14.46 1.74 12.24
N GLY A 435 14.81 2.61 13.20
CA GLY A 435 15.80 3.67 13.02
C GLY A 435 15.33 4.76 12.07
N VAL A 436 14.02 5.04 12.07
CA VAL A 436 13.39 6.06 11.23
C VAL A 436 13.02 7.27 12.08
N SER A 437 13.28 8.47 11.58
CA SER A 437 12.65 9.67 12.08
C SER A 437 12.26 10.63 10.97
N VAL A 438 11.19 11.37 11.20
CA VAL A 438 10.66 12.37 10.27
C VAL A 438 10.39 13.64 11.06
N SER A 439 11.12 14.70 10.74
CA SER A 439 10.87 16.06 11.25
C SER A 439 9.96 16.80 10.28
N ILE A 440 8.89 17.40 10.80
CA ILE A 440 8.07 18.35 10.03
C ILE A 440 8.65 19.73 10.28
N ASP A 441 9.47 20.23 9.35
CA ASP A 441 10.30 21.41 9.59
C ASP A 441 9.49 22.71 9.51
N SER A 442 8.61 22.82 8.50
CA SER A 442 7.75 23.99 8.31
C SER A 442 6.57 23.67 7.39
N ALA A 443 5.51 24.49 7.45
CA ALA A 443 4.44 24.48 6.45
C ALA A 443 4.80 25.42 5.28
N THR A 444 4.43 25.03 4.06
CA THR A 444 4.39 25.91 2.89
C THR A 444 2.96 26.40 2.65
N GLU A 445 2.72 27.15 1.58
CA GLU A 445 1.35 27.55 1.21
C GLU A 445 0.47 26.34 0.84
N THR A 446 1.07 25.31 0.24
CA THR A 446 0.40 24.19 -0.39
C THR A 446 0.86 22.82 0.11
N GLY A 447 1.64 22.78 1.19
CA GLY A 447 2.21 21.55 1.73
C GLY A 447 3.20 21.78 2.88
N TYR A 448 4.28 20.99 2.92
CA TYR A 448 5.22 20.97 4.06
C TYR A 448 6.66 20.73 3.62
N VAL A 449 7.61 21.29 4.37
CA VAL A 449 9.03 20.92 4.32
C VAL A 449 9.26 19.86 5.39
N VAL A 450 9.80 18.71 5.00
CA VAL A 450 10.07 17.60 5.94
C VAL A 450 11.50 17.10 5.79
N THR A 451 12.11 16.71 6.91
CA THR A 451 13.42 16.04 6.93
C THR A 451 13.24 14.60 7.37
N ILE A 452 13.59 13.69 6.47
CA ILE A 452 13.52 12.23 6.64
C ILE A 452 14.92 11.73 6.99
N ASN A 453 15.02 10.95 8.06
CA ASN A 453 16.19 10.15 8.42
C ASN A 453 15.78 8.67 8.42
N ASN A 454 16.46 7.86 7.61
CA ASN A 454 16.32 6.41 7.61
C ASN A 454 17.68 5.78 7.91
N ARG A 455 17.91 5.38 9.17
CA ARG A 455 19.15 4.76 9.67
C ARG A 455 20.41 5.53 9.32
N PHE A 456 20.32 6.85 9.30
CA PHE A 456 21.46 7.72 9.03
C PHE A 456 22.09 8.22 10.33
N THR A 457 23.37 7.92 10.51
CA THR A 457 24.22 8.42 11.59
C THR A 457 25.14 9.52 11.03
N ARG A 458 24.97 10.75 11.54
CA ARG A 458 25.77 11.91 11.14
C ARG A 458 27.22 11.78 11.61
N MET A 459 28.14 12.26 10.78
CA MET A 459 29.51 12.52 11.21
C MET A 459 29.54 13.73 12.13
N GLU A 460 30.21 13.62 13.27
CA GLU A 460 30.44 14.70 14.22
C GLU A 460 31.86 15.31 14.08
N GLY A 461 32.81 14.53 13.55
CA GLY A 461 34.18 14.97 13.35
C GLY A 461 35.00 13.96 12.55
N VAL A 462 36.18 14.40 12.11
CA VAL A 462 37.26 13.56 11.58
C VAL A 462 38.54 13.97 12.30
N ALA A 463 39.42 13.03 12.59
CA ALA A 463 40.73 13.29 13.18
C ALA A 463 41.82 12.64 12.34
N ILE A 464 42.89 13.39 12.04
CA ILE A 464 44.10 12.87 11.43
C ILE A 464 45.04 12.39 12.54
N ASP A 465 45.52 11.15 12.44
CA ASP A 465 46.61 10.61 13.26
C ASP A 465 47.85 10.36 12.38
N SER A 466 49.00 10.87 12.84
CA SER A 466 50.31 10.69 12.21
C SER A 466 51.43 11.17 13.15
N ILE A 467 52.68 11.11 12.68
CA ILE A 467 53.83 11.67 13.39
C ILE A 467 53.89 13.21 13.25
N GLU A 468 54.46 13.88 14.25
CA GLU A 468 54.59 15.36 14.26
C GLU A 468 55.83 15.87 13.52
N SER A 469 56.80 14.99 13.23
CA SER A 469 58.00 15.32 12.46
C SER A 469 58.59 14.12 11.72
N GLY A 470 59.22 14.38 10.57
CA GLY A 470 59.83 13.36 9.71
C GLY A 470 61.08 13.87 8.99
N SER A 471 61.75 12.98 8.24
CA SER A 471 62.85 13.37 7.36
C SER A 471 62.37 13.50 5.91
N VAL A 472 62.95 14.43 5.16
CA VAL A 472 62.68 14.53 3.71
C VAL A 472 62.94 13.20 2.99
N GLY A 473 62.09 12.87 2.02
CA GLY A 473 62.14 11.62 1.25
C GLY A 473 61.60 10.38 1.98
N GLU A 474 61.08 10.50 3.20
CA GLU A 474 60.37 9.42 3.90
C GLU A 474 58.87 9.44 3.56
N SER A 475 58.30 8.27 3.27
CA SER A 475 56.85 8.09 3.12
C SER A 475 56.21 8.11 4.51
N ILE A 476 55.36 9.10 4.76
CA ILE A 476 54.69 9.27 6.03
C ILE A 476 53.22 8.85 5.88
N PRO A 477 52.74 7.86 6.65
CA PRO A 477 51.34 7.48 6.66
C PRO A 477 50.51 8.46 7.48
N PHE A 478 49.30 8.73 7.01
CA PHE A 478 48.27 9.51 7.68
C PHE A 478 46.99 8.69 7.71
N THR A 479 46.36 8.62 8.88
CA THR A 479 45.08 7.93 9.06
C THR A 479 44.02 8.96 9.44
N ALA A 480 42.96 9.08 8.65
CA ALA A 480 41.75 9.81 9.03
C ALA A 480 40.78 8.86 9.72
N THR A 481 40.26 9.24 10.88
CA THR A 481 39.20 8.49 11.59
C THR A 481 38.01 9.39 11.82
N VAL A 482 36.84 8.97 11.34
CA VAL A 482 35.56 9.66 11.54
C VAL A 482 34.91 9.24 12.86
N SER A 483 34.31 10.20 13.56
CA SER A 483 33.49 9.97 14.75
C SER A 483 32.02 10.37 14.50
N PRO A 484 31.04 9.61 15.02
CA PRO A 484 31.19 8.33 15.70
C PRO A 484 31.59 7.19 14.74
N ASN A 485 32.02 6.05 15.28
CA ASN A 485 32.52 4.92 14.48
C ASN A 485 31.42 4.16 13.72
N ASP A 486 30.15 4.45 14.01
CA ASP A 486 28.95 3.98 13.32
C ASP A 486 28.34 5.05 12.40
N ALA A 487 29.09 6.12 12.08
CA ALA A 487 28.70 7.09 11.06
C ALA A 487 28.40 6.39 9.72
N THR A 488 27.37 6.84 9.01
CA THR A 488 26.89 6.17 7.80
C THR A 488 27.93 6.23 6.67
N THR A 489 28.21 5.06 6.10
CA THR A 489 29.13 4.86 4.96
C THR A 489 28.34 4.60 3.66
N PRO A 490 28.94 4.78 2.46
CA PRO A 490 30.33 5.17 2.19
C PRO A 490 30.62 6.64 2.52
N ILE A 491 31.86 6.92 2.92
CA ILE A 491 32.36 8.28 3.18
C ILE A 491 33.39 8.63 2.10
N THR A 492 33.22 9.79 1.48
CA THR A 492 34.19 10.34 0.51
C THR A 492 35.21 11.19 1.25
N TYR A 493 36.49 10.81 1.17
CA TYR A 493 37.60 11.56 1.75
C TYR A 493 38.32 12.34 0.66
N THR A 494 38.49 13.64 0.85
CA THR A 494 39.35 14.49 0.02
C THR A 494 40.56 14.91 0.83
N TRP A 495 41.74 14.44 0.42
CA TRP A 495 43.03 14.74 1.03
C TRP A 495 43.75 15.83 0.25
N GLU A 496 44.09 16.92 0.92
CA GLU A 496 44.83 18.05 0.37
C GLU A 496 46.14 18.22 1.13
N ALA A 497 47.27 18.04 0.45
CA ALA A 497 48.59 18.14 1.05
C ALA A 497 49.41 19.24 0.36
N THR A 498 50.28 19.91 1.13
CA THR A 498 51.11 21.01 0.63
C THR A 498 51.98 20.55 -0.54
N GLY A 499 51.82 21.18 -1.71
CA GLY A 499 52.57 20.83 -2.93
C GLY A 499 52.00 19.65 -3.73
N PHE A 500 50.88 19.05 -3.29
CA PHE A 500 50.20 17.95 -3.97
C PHE A 500 48.86 18.39 -4.56
N THR A 501 48.41 17.67 -5.59
CA THR A 501 47.03 17.77 -6.06
C THR A 501 46.10 17.03 -5.11
N PRO A 502 44.87 17.52 -4.86
CA PRO A 502 43.90 16.81 -4.02
C PRO A 502 43.65 15.37 -4.49
N LEU A 503 43.56 14.44 -3.55
CA LEU A 503 43.27 13.03 -3.78
C LEU A 503 41.92 12.67 -3.16
N VAL A 504 41.11 11.90 -3.88
CA VAL A 504 39.76 11.52 -3.44
C VAL A 504 39.67 10.01 -3.29
N HIS A 505 39.28 9.55 -2.11
CA HIS A 505 39.01 8.16 -1.78
C HIS A 505 37.55 7.98 -1.34
N VAL A 506 37.04 6.76 -1.44
CA VAL A 506 35.76 6.36 -0.87
C VAL A 506 36.04 5.19 0.06
N GLY A 507 35.69 5.35 1.33
CA GLY A 507 36.00 4.38 2.39
C GLY A 507 34.88 4.28 3.43
N ASP A 508 35.19 3.60 4.53
CA ASP A 508 34.31 3.49 5.69
C ASP A 508 34.58 4.64 6.68
N THR A 509 34.52 4.39 8.00
CA THR A 509 34.82 5.40 9.04
C THR A 509 36.32 5.64 9.27
N MET A 510 37.17 5.02 8.46
CA MET A 510 38.62 5.22 8.45
C MET A 510 39.14 5.22 7.02
N ASP A 511 40.12 6.09 6.73
CA ASP A 511 40.85 6.12 5.45
C ASP A 511 42.33 6.40 5.71
N GLU A 512 43.21 5.82 4.88
CA GLU A 512 44.66 5.94 5.02
C GLU A 512 45.29 6.47 3.73
N ILE A 513 46.30 7.33 3.88
CA ILE A 513 47.08 7.85 2.77
C ILE A 513 48.53 8.10 3.15
N ASP A 514 49.42 7.98 2.18
CA ASP A 514 50.84 8.25 2.33
C ASP A 514 51.25 9.48 1.52
N PHE A 515 52.05 10.36 2.12
CA PHE A 515 52.70 11.48 1.43
C PHE A 515 54.21 11.47 1.65
N THR A 516 54.97 11.91 0.64
CA THR A 516 56.44 12.01 0.69
C THR A 516 56.88 13.39 0.21
N TRP A 517 57.53 14.17 1.07
CA TRP A 517 58.05 15.50 0.70
C TRP A 517 59.56 15.50 0.50
N ASP A 518 60.01 16.19 -0.55
CA ASP A 518 61.45 16.35 -0.86
C ASP A 518 62.05 17.63 -0.25
N GLU A 519 61.21 18.52 0.31
CA GLU A 519 61.63 19.80 0.87
C GLU A 519 61.40 19.85 2.39
N VAL A 520 62.34 20.49 3.10
CA VAL A 520 62.24 20.75 4.54
C VAL A 520 61.23 21.85 4.83
N GLY A 521 60.69 21.86 6.05
CA GLY A 521 59.74 22.87 6.50
C GLY A 521 58.45 22.27 7.02
N THR A 522 57.50 23.14 7.38
CA THR A 522 56.17 22.73 7.82
C THR A 522 55.32 22.43 6.60
N GLN A 523 54.78 21.22 6.55
CA GLN A 523 53.81 20.79 5.55
C GLN A 523 52.45 20.65 6.23
N ALA A 524 51.41 21.16 5.58
CA ALA A 524 50.02 21.00 6.02
C ALA A 524 49.31 19.91 5.20
N ILE A 525 48.48 19.14 5.88
CA ILE A 525 47.59 18.13 5.33
C ILE A 525 46.19 18.43 5.86
N THR A 526 45.21 18.57 4.97
CA THR A 526 43.81 18.73 5.31
C THR A 526 43.03 17.55 4.77
N VAL A 527 42.19 16.95 5.59
CA VAL A 527 41.23 15.91 5.15
C VAL A 527 39.82 16.45 5.29
N THR A 528 39.03 16.33 4.22
CA THR A 528 37.59 16.58 4.25
C THR A 528 36.86 15.26 4.05
N ALA A 529 36.14 14.80 5.05
CA ALA A 529 35.26 13.64 4.97
C ALA A 529 33.83 14.10 4.68
N TYR A 530 33.16 13.51 3.69
CA TYR A 530 31.84 13.91 3.21
C TYR A 530 30.90 12.70 3.00
N ASN A 531 29.64 12.86 3.39
CA ASN A 531 28.52 11.99 3.01
C ASN A 531 27.21 12.83 2.91
N ASP A 532 26.06 12.19 2.74
CA ASP A 532 24.74 12.87 2.62
C ASP A 532 24.42 13.80 3.80
N GLY A 533 25.03 13.57 4.97
CA GLY A 533 24.87 14.39 6.16
C GLY A 533 25.67 15.69 6.15
N GLY A 534 26.60 15.86 5.21
CA GLY A 534 27.50 17.01 5.11
C GLY A 534 28.97 16.60 5.19
N SER A 535 29.83 17.57 5.50
CA SER A 535 31.28 17.38 5.59
C SER A 535 31.85 17.75 6.95
N VAL A 536 32.85 17.00 7.39
CA VAL A 536 33.72 17.32 8.53
C VAL A 536 35.17 17.45 8.04
N VAL A 537 35.97 18.28 8.70
CA VAL A 537 37.32 18.61 8.25
C VAL A 537 38.30 18.60 9.42
N ASP A 538 39.52 18.14 9.15
CA ASP A 538 40.65 18.29 10.07
C ASP A 538 41.91 18.69 9.31
N THR A 539 42.85 19.34 10.01
CA THR A 539 44.13 19.78 9.43
C THR A 539 45.28 19.43 10.36
N TRP A 540 46.23 18.68 9.83
CA TRP A 540 47.46 18.29 10.48
C TRP A 540 48.65 19.07 9.94
N SER A 541 49.61 19.39 10.82
CA SER A 541 50.88 20.00 10.44
C SER A 541 52.03 19.12 10.88
N ILE A 542 52.96 18.84 9.96
CA ILE A 542 54.15 18.04 10.21
C ILE A 542 55.41 18.83 9.81
N MET A 543 56.48 18.72 10.60
CA MET A 543 57.75 19.39 10.32
C MET A 543 58.78 18.43 9.73
N PHE A 544 59.32 18.76 8.55
CA PHE A 544 60.35 17.96 7.88
C PHE A 544 61.76 18.54 8.04
N TYR A 545 62.72 17.66 8.30
CA TYR A 545 64.15 17.99 8.47
C TYR A 545 65.06 17.17 7.55
N PHE A 546 66.31 17.60 7.41
CA PHE A 546 67.35 16.78 6.77
C PHE A 546 67.82 15.66 7.68
N LYS A 547 68.00 14.48 7.11
CA LYS A 547 68.61 13.34 7.80
C LYS A 547 70.12 13.55 7.92
N MET A 548 70.60 14.04 9.06
CA MET A 548 72.04 14.15 9.31
C MET A 548 72.64 12.78 9.65
N TYR A 549 73.38 12.18 8.71
CA TYR A 549 74.27 11.07 9.03
C TYR A 549 75.54 11.62 9.69
N MET A 550 75.68 11.45 11.00
CA MET A 550 76.99 11.58 11.64
C MET A 550 77.83 10.35 11.28
N PRO A 551 78.97 10.49 10.57
CA PRO A 551 79.89 9.37 10.43
C PRO A 551 80.42 9.01 11.82
N ILE A 552 80.24 7.75 12.23
CA ILE A 552 80.88 7.20 13.42
C ILE A 552 82.39 7.40 13.25
N GLY A 553 82.95 8.25 14.11
CA GLY A 553 84.37 8.57 14.11
C GLY A 553 85.22 7.34 14.38
N LEU A 554 86.26 7.17 13.57
CA LEU A 554 87.47 6.44 13.93
C LEU A 554 87.92 6.92 15.33
N ARG A 555 87.95 5.99 16.30
CA ARG A 555 88.81 6.11 17.48
C ARG A 555 90.11 5.37 17.17
N ASP A 556 91.20 6.02 17.57
CA ASP A 556 92.61 5.67 17.38
C ASP A 556 92.98 4.20 17.61
#